data_AF-A0A931QZU0-F1
#
_entry.id   AF-A0A931QZU0-F1
#
_cell.length_a   1.000
_cell.length_b   1.000
_cell.length_c   1.000
_cell.angle_alpha   90.00
_cell.angle_beta   90.00
_cell.angle_gamma   90.00
#
_symmetry.space_group_name_H-M   'P 1'
#
loop_
_entity.id
_entity.type
_entity.pdbx_description
1 polymer ?
#
loop_
_entity_poly.entity_id
_entity_poly.type
_entity_poly.pdbx_seq_one_letter_code
_entity_poly.pdbx_strand_id
1 'polypeptide(L)'
;MTSELHTMNGARMRSFVLPREHGAWGILLVPLVTGGWIGYEGGARIAPLLLFALAALALFCLRTPAEIWLETSPLRAQTASEKRTVLLSIAVYASLAGSALLVLIWRERAILLMVLGGAVAALFLAQAVLKKSSRRNRMAAQLVGALGLTSTAAGAYYVVKGNLDAAALLIWGLNWLFAVNQIHFVQLRIRAARAATRA
;
A
#
# COMPACT_ATOMS: atom_id res chain seq x y z
N MET A 1 35.06 9.65 -8.77
CA MET A 1 34.36 8.77 -9.73
C MET A 1 33.81 7.49 -9.08
N THR A 2 34.57 6.77 -8.25
CA THR A 2 34.11 5.55 -7.53
C THR A 2 32.99 5.81 -6.50
N SER A 3 33.04 6.94 -5.78
CA SER A 3 31.99 7.30 -4.80
C SER A 3 30.62 7.56 -5.46
N GLU A 4 30.59 8.12 -6.67
CA GLU A 4 29.33 8.38 -7.38
C GLU A 4 28.71 7.09 -7.94
N LEU A 5 29.55 6.15 -8.39
CA LEU A 5 29.07 4.83 -8.83
C LEU A 5 28.44 4.05 -7.67
N HIS A 6 29.03 4.12 -6.47
CA HIS A 6 28.45 3.49 -5.27
C HIS A 6 27.13 4.14 -4.84
N THR A 7 27.00 5.47 -4.90
CA THR A 7 25.73 6.15 -4.57
C THR A 7 24.63 5.87 -5.60
N MET A 8 24.96 5.82 -6.89
CA MET A 8 24.02 5.42 -7.95
C MET A 8 23.52 3.97 -7.76
N ASN A 9 24.41 3.05 -7.38
CA ASN A 9 24.06 1.66 -7.11
C ASN A 9 23.16 1.52 -5.87
N GLY A 10 23.46 2.27 -4.80
CA GLY A 10 22.64 2.31 -3.58
C GLY A 10 21.23 2.88 -3.81
N ALA A 11 21.10 3.96 -4.60
CA ALA A 11 19.80 4.54 -4.95
C ALA A 11 18.95 3.58 -5.81
N ARG A 12 19.60 2.83 -6.70
CA ARG A 12 18.97 1.77 -7.50
C ARG A 12 18.50 0.62 -6.61
N MET A 13 19.33 0.14 -5.68
CA MET A 13 18.93 -0.90 -4.73
C MET A 13 17.73 -0.47 -3.87
N ARG A 14 17.73 0.76 -3.33
CA ARG A 14 16.58 1.29 -2.56
C ARG A 14 15.28 1.26 -3.35
N SER A 15 15.34 1.47 -4.67
CA SER A 15 14.16 1.44 -5.52
C SER A 15 13.54 0.07 -5.75
N PHE A 16 14.29 -1.00 -5.48
CA PHE A 16 13.77 -2.35 -5.50
C PHE A 16 13.06 -2.72 -4.20
N VAL A 17 13.31 -1.97 -3.12
CA VAL A 17 12.89 -2.32 -1.75
C VAL A 17 11.78 -1.42 -1.24
N LEU A 18 11.75 -0.14 -1.64
CA LEU A 18 10.81 0.85 -1.12
C LEU A 18 9.91 1.42 -2.23
N PRO A 19 8.60 1.58 -1.94
CA PRO A 19 7.68 2.27 -2.83
C PRO A 19 8.11 3.72 -3.10
N ARG A 20 8.28 4.06 -4.38
CA ARG A 20 8.69 5.40 -4.85
C ARG A 20 7.53 6.40 -4.94
N GLU A 21 6.29 5.91 -4.89
CA GLU A 21 5.07 6.69 -5.08
C GLU A 21 4.76 7.49 -3.81
N HIS A 22 5.28 8.72 -3.71
CA HIS A 22 5.06 9.61 -2.54
C HIS A 22 3.58 9.78 -2.19
N GLY A 23 2.71 9.89 -3.20
CA GLY A 23 1.26 9.99 -2.98
C GLY A 23 0.62 8.72 -2.40
N ALA A 24 1.17 7.54 -2.69
CA ALA A 24 0.63 6.28 -2.17
C ALA A 24 0.85 6.12 -0.66
N TRP A 25 1.93 6.70 -0.11
CA TRP A 25 2.16 6.76 1.33
C TRP A 25 1.04 7.53 2.05
N GLY A 26 0.61 8.67 1.52
CA GLY A 26 -0.51 9.43 2.10
C GLY A 26 -1.82 8.66 2.05
N ILE A 27 -2.10 7.98 0.93
CA ILE A 27 -3.31 7.16 0.74
C ILE A 27 -3.32 5.92 1.66
N LEU A 28 -2.16 5.47 2.16
CA LEU A 28 -2.06 4.39 3.15
C LEU A 28 -2.13 4.91 4.59
N LEU A 29 -1.31 5.92 4.92
CA LEU A 29 -1.08 6.35 6.29
C LEU A 29 -2.25 7.19 6.84
N VAL A 30 -2.82 8.07 6.02
CA VAL A 30 -3.95 8.91 6.47
C VAL A 30 -5.17 8.04 6.85
N PRO A 31 -5.59 7.06 6.02
CA PRO A 31 -6.69 6.18 6.40
C PRO A 31 -6.37 5.31 7.62
N LEU A 32 -5.15 4.78 7.72
CA LEU A 32 -4.71 4.01 8.88
C LEU A 32 -4.83 4.80 10.18
N VAL A 33 -4.29 6.03 10.22
CA VAL A 33 -4.32 6.88 11.41
C VAL A 33 -5.75 7.31 11.74
N THR A 34 -6.53 7.74 10.74
CA THR A 34 -7.92 8.17 10.97
C THR A 34 -8.82 7.03 11.44
N GLY A 35 -8.70 5.84 10.85
CA GLY A 35 -9.45 4.66 11.27
C GLY A 35 -9.07 4.20 12.68
N GLY A 36 -7.77 4.14 12.97
CA GLY A 36 -7.27 3.79 14.29
C GLY A 36 -7.68 4.80 15.37
N TRP A 37 -7.62 6.10 15.07
CA TRP A 37 -8.02 7.17 15.98
C TRP A 37 -9.51 7.13 16.30
N ILE A 38 -10.37 7.01 15.29
CA ILE A 38 -11.84 7.00 15.50
C ILE A 38 -12.28 5.71 16.18
N GLY A 39 -11.60 4.58 15.93
CA GLY A 39 -11.85 3.33 16.64
C GLY A 39 -11.31 3.30 18.08
N TYR A 40 -10.44 4.25 18.45
CA TYR A 40 -9.80 4.31 19.77
C TYR A 40 -10.74 4.92 20.82
N GLU A 41 -11.29 4.06 21.66
CA GLU A 41 -11.96 4.46 22.89
C GLU A 41 -10.93 4.47 24.03
N GLY A 42 -10.99 5.44 24.95
CA GLY A 42 -9.93 5.86 25.91
C GLY A 42 -9.38 4.85 26.93
N GLY A 43 -9.45 3.54 26.65
CA GLY A 43 -8.77 2.45 27.34
C GLY A 43 -8.39 1.28 26.42
N ALA A 44 -8.53 1.42 25.09
CA ALA A 44 -8.18 0.39 24.15
C ALA A 44 -6.66 0.16 24.10
N ARG A 45 -6.24 -1.11 23.95
CA ARG A 45 -4.82 -1.45 23.82
C ARG A 45 -4.31 -0.93 22.49
N ILE A 46 -3.21 -0.19 22.48
CA ILE A 46 -2.59 0.33 21.24
C ILE A 46 -1.80 -0.73 20.47
N ALA A 47 -1.43 -1.85 21.12
CA ALA A 47 -0.60 -2.88 20.54
C ALA A 47 -1.18 -3.53 19.26
N PRO A 48 -2.48 -3.88 19.17
CA PRO A 48 -3.09 -4.37 17.93
C PRO A 48 -3.00 -3.36 16.78
N LEU A 49 -3.15 -2.06 17.05
CA LEU A 49 -2.98 -1.01 16.05
C LEU A 49 -1.56 -0.96 15.51
N LEU A 50 -0.55 -1.06 16.39
CA LEU A 50 0.85 -1.08 15.99
C LEU A 50 1.21 -2.32 15.17
N LEU A 51 0.69 -3.49 15.55
CA LEU A 51 0.87 -4.72 14.78
C LEU A 51 0.19 -4.63 13.41
N PHE A 52 -1.02 -4.07 13.35
CA PHE A 52 -1.72 -3.86 12.09
C PHE A 52 -0.98 -2.86 11.21
N ALA A 53 -0.46 -1.78 11.78
CA ALA A 53 0.33 -0.80 11.05
C ALA A 53 1.62 -1.42 10.50
N LEU A 54 2.32 -2.24 11.29
CA LEU A 54 3.48 -2.99 10.83
C LEU A 54 3.10 -3.92 9.67
N ALA A 55 2.00 -4.66 9.77
CA ALA A 55 1.52 -5.53 8.70
C ALA A 55 1.19 -4.75 7.42
N ALA A 56 0.43 -3.65 7.55
CA ALA A 56 0.04 -2.80 6.42
C ALA A 56 1.25 -2.18 5.73
N LEU A 57 2.21 -1.65 6.49
CA LEU A 57 3.46 -1.10 5.97
C LEU A 57 4.33 -2.17 5.30
N ALA A 58 4.46 -3.34 5.91
CA ALA A 58 5.24 -4.44 5.34
C ALA A 58 4.62 -4.94 4.03
N LEU A 59 3.29 -5.13 3.97
CA LEU A 59 2.59 -5.48 2.73
C LEU A 59 2.69 -4.40 1.66
N PHE A 60 2.60 -3.13 2.06
CA PHE A 60 2.79 -2.01 1.15
C PHE A 60 4.20 -1.97 0.57
N CYS A 61 5.23 -2.21 1.39
CA CYS A 61 6.61 -2.27 0.94
C CYS A 61 6.91 -3.53 0.12
N LEU A 62 6.26 -4.67 0.42
CA LEU A 62 6.35 -5.93 -0.33
C LEU A 62 5.88 -5.78 -1.78
N ARG A 63 4.93 -4.88 -2.05
CA ARG A 63 4.37 -4.66 -3.39
C ARG A 63 5.45 -4.39 -4.44
N THR A 64 6.42 -3.53 -4.15
CA THR A 64 7.48 -3.15 -5.10
C THR A 64 8.36 -4.33 -5.51
N PRO A 65 9.03 -5.05 -4.59
CA PRO A 65 9.85 -6.19 -4.96
C PRO A 65 9.01 -7.34 -5.55
N ALA A 66 7.75 -7.52 -5.14
CA ALA A 66 6.85 -8.50 -5.77
C ALA A 66 6.52 -8.14 -7.23
N GLU A 67 6.21 -6.88 -7.54
CA GLU A 67 5.97 -6.42 -8.92
C GLU A 67 7.22 -6.59 -9.82
N ILE A 68 8.43 -6.39 -9.25
CA ILE A 68 9.71 -6.61 -9.95
C ILE A 68 9.95 -8.10 -10.20
N TRP A 69 9.72 -8.94 -9.19
CA TRP A 69 9.87 -10.40 -9.30
C TRP A 69 8.91 -10.99 -10.34
N LEU A 70 7.67 -10.51 -10.38
CA LEU A 70 6.65 -10.93 -11.37
C LEU A 70 6.84 -10.27 -12.75
N GLU A 71 7.91 -9.49 -12.96
CA GLU A 71 8.21 -8.76 -14.19
C GLU A 71 7.08 -7.84 -14.70
N THR A 72 6.20 -7.43 -13.78
CA THR A 72 5.10 -6.50 -14.05
C THR A 72 5.54 -5.04 -13.89
N SER A 73 6.69 -4.82 -13.25
CA SER A 73 7.33 -3.52 -13.13
C SER A 73 8.18 -3.16 -14.37
N PRO A 74 8.23 -1.88 -14.77
CA PRO A 74 9.21 -1.39 -15.73
C PRO A 74 10.67 -1.55 -15.25
N LEU A 75 10.87 -1.60 -13.94
CA LEU A 75 12.18 -1.85 -13.33
C LEU A 75 12.40 -3.36 -13.24
N ARG A 76 13.48 -3.83 -13.85
CA ARG A 76 13.86 -5.26 -13.85
C ARG A 76 15.18 -5.46 -13.13
N ALA A 77 15.23 -6.47 -12.28
CA ALA A 77 16.47 -6.95 -11.68
C ALA A 77 17.26 -7.76 -12.73
N GLN A 78 18.41 -7.26 -13.15
CA GLN A 78 19.23 -7.86 -14.20
C GLN A 78 20.39 -8.67 -13.62
N THR A 79 21.01 -8.20 -12.54
CA THR A 79 22.16 -8.88 -11.93
C THR A 79 21.76 -9.88 -10.85
N ALA A 80 22.62 -10.86 -10.56
CA ALA A 80 22.40 -11.82 -9.49
C ALA A 80 22.25 -11.13 -8.11
N SER A 81 23.02 -10.06 -7.87
CA SER A 81 22.94 -9.27 -6.64
C SER A 81 21.60 -8.54 -6.47
N GLU A 82 21.03 -8.02 -7.56
CA GLU A 82 19.72 -7.37 -7.56
C GLU A 82 18.61 -8.37 -7.31
N LYS A 83 18.64 -9.53 -8.00
CA LYS A 83 17.67 -10.61 -7.81
C LYS A 83 17.68 -11.11 -6.36
N ARG A 84 18.86 -11.29 -5.77
CA ARG A 84 19.00 -11.66 -4.35
C ARG A 84 18.41 -10.59 -3.43
N THR A 85 18.65 -9.31 -3.71
CA THR A 85 18.10 -8.19 -2.92
C THR A 85 16.57 -8.17 -2.97
N VAL A 86 15.98 -8.36 -4.15
CA VAL A 86 14.52 -8.47 -4.34
C VAL A 86 13.96 -9.64 -3.52
N LEU A 87 14.55 -10.83 -3.66
CA LEU A 87 14.10 -12.04 -2.94
C LEU A 87 14.22 -11.90 -1.42
N LEU A 88 15.35 -11.37 -0.91
CA LEU A 88 15.53 -11.12 0.51
C LEU A 88 14.50 -10.10 1.03
N SER A 89 14.22 -9.05 0.25
CA SER A 89 13.22 -8.05 0.63
C SER A 89 11.81 -8.65 0.67
N ILE A 90 11.46 -9.52 -0.29
CA ILE A 90 10.22 -10.28 -0.27
C ILE A 90 10.14 -11.12 0.99
N ALA A 91 11.18 -11.89 1.29
CA ALA A 91 11.22 -12.77 2.46
C ALA A 91 11.05 -11.98 3.77
N VAL A 92 11.76 -10.85 3.92
CA VAL A 92 11.68 -10.00 5.12
C VAL A 92 10.29 -9.41 5.27
N TYR A 93 9.76 -8.74 4.24
CA TYR A 93 8.45 -8.11 4.35
C TYR A 93 7.30 -9.12 4.49
N ALA A 94 7.37 -10.25 3.80
CA ALA A 94 6.39 -11.32 3.95
C ALA A 94 6.43 -11.92 5.36
N SER A 95 7.62 -12.10 5.94
CA SER A 95 7.76 -12.61 7.32
C SER A 95 7.25 -11.61 8.35
N LEU A 96 7.56 -10.32 8.20
CA LEU A 96 7.05 -9.26 9.07
C LEU A 96 5.52 -9.14 9.01
N ALA A 97 4.96 -9.10 7.80
CA ALA A 97 3.52 -9.05 7.61
C ALA A 97 2.84 -10.32 8.16
N GLY A 98 3.36 -11.49 7.81
CA GLY A 98 2.81 -12.78 8.22
C GLY A 98 2.83 -12.97 9.73
N SER A 99 3.94 -12.65 10.40
CA SER A 99 4.05 -12.74 11.86
C SER A 99 3.11 -11.76 12.57
N ALA A 100 3.04 -10.51 12.12
CA ALA A 100 2.13 -9.51 12.70
C ALA A 100 0.65 -9.91 12.54
N LEU A 101 0.27 -10.39 11.35
CA LEU A 101 -1.09 -10.89 11.09
C LEU A 101 -1.40 -12.16 11.89
N LEU A 102 -0.45 -13.08 12.03
CA LEU A 102 -0.61 -14.30 12.82
C LEU A 102 -0.88 -13.96 14.29
N VAL A 103 -0.13 -13.01 14.87
CA VAL A 103 -0.37 -12.55 16.23
C VAL A 103 -1.75 -11.90 16.38
N LEU A 104 -2.17 -11.06 15.42
CA LEU A 104 -3.49 -10.43 15.43
C LEU A 104 -4.63 -11.44 15.34
N ILE A 105 -4.53 -12.41 14.42
CA ILE A 105 -5.58 -13.42 14.23
C ILE A 105 -5.67 -14.35 15.43
N TRP A 106 -4.53 -14.81 15.95
CA TRP A 106 -4.52 -15.76 17.07
C TRP A 106 -4.92 -15.10 18.38
N ARG A 107 -4.32 -13.95 18.71
CA ARG A 107 -4.49 -13.31 20.03
C ARG A 107 -5.73 -12.46 20.12
N GLU A 108 -6.03 -11.68 19.07
CA GLU A 108 -7.15 -10.72 19.06
C GLU A 108 -8.38 -11.28 18.35
N ARG A 109 -8.36 -12.55 17.91
CA ARG A 109 -9.46 -13.23 17.17
C ARG A 109 -9.97 -12.42 15.98
N ALA A 110 -9.07 -11.68 15.33
CA ALA A 110 -9.38 -10.75 14.26
C ALA A 110 -9.66 -11.44 12.92
N ILE A 111 -10.56 -12.43 12.88
CA ILE A 111 -10.82 -13.28 11.71
C ILE A 111 -11.34 -12.47 10.51
N LEU A 112 -12.07 -11.37 10.75
CA LEU A 112 -12.54 -10.50 9.67
C LEU A 112 -11.39 -9.81 8.91
N LEU A 113 -10.18 -9.74 9.48
CA LEU A 113 -8.99 -9.30 8.73
C LEU A 113 -8.65 -10.24 7.57
N MET A 114 -8.98 -11.52 7.65
CA MET A 114 -8.77 -12.44 6.53
C MET A 114 -9.69 -12.12 5.35
N VAL A 115 -10.94 -11.77 5.66
CA VAL A 115 -11.92 -11.37 4.64
C VAL A 115 -11.51 -10.03 4.02
N LEU A 116 -11.16 -9.04 4.86
CA LEU A 116 -10.71 -7.73 4.40
C LEU A 116 -9.40 -7.84 3.61
N GLY A 117 -8.44 -8.63 4.10
CA GLY A 117 -7.18 -8.91 3.41
C GLY A 117 -7.38 -9.63 2.08
N GLY A 118 -8.29 -10.60 2.02
CA GLY A 118 -8.68 -11.28 0.79
C GLY A 118 -9.31 -10.33 -0.24
N ALA A 119 -10.20 -9.43 0.22
CA ALA A 119 -10.79 -8.40 -0.64
C ALA A 119 -9.72 -7.43 -1.18
N VAL A 120 -8.80 -6.96 -0.33
CA VAL A 120 -7.68 -6.09 -0.76
C VAL A 120 -6.74 -6.83 -1.72
N ALA A 121 -6.46 -8.11 -1.49
CA ALA A 121 -5.67 -8.93 -2.41
C ALA A 121 -6.35 -9.07 -3.78
N ALA A 122 -7.67 -9.27 -3.81
CA ALA A 122 -8.44 -9.30 -5.05
C ALA A 122 -8.40 -7.94 -5.78
N LEU A 123 -8.51 -6.82 -5.06
CA LEU A 123 -8.35 -5.48 -5.63
C LEU A 123 -6.95 -5.27 -6.20
N PHE A 124 -5.91 -5.76 -5.52
CA PHE A 124 -4.54 -5.69 -6.01
C PHE A 124 -4.34 -6.47 -7.32
N LEU A 125 -4.91 -7.69 -7.41
CA LEU A 125 -4.89 -8.48 -8.64
C LEU A 125 -5.66 -7.78 -9.77
N ALA A 126 -6.86 -7.25 -9.48
CA ALA A 126 -7.64 -6.48 -10.45
C ALA A 126 -6.87 -5.25 -10.94
N GLN A 127 -6.20 -4.53 -10.03
CA GLN A 127 -5.33 -3.41 -10.38
C GLN A 127 -4.19 -3.84 -11.32
N ALA A 128 -3.52 -4.96 -11.05
CA ALA A 128 -2.42 -5.47 -11.88
C ALA A 128 -2.90 -5.82 -13.29
N VAL A 129 -4.07 -6.47 -13.41
CA VAL A 129 -4.71 -6.79 -14.70
C VAL A 129 -5.07 -5.53 -15.48
N LEU A 130 -5.67 -4.53 -14.82
CA LEU A 130 -6.02 -3.25 -15.44
C LEU A 130 -4.80 -2.49 -15.96
N LYS A 131 -3.67 -2.49 -15.21
CA LYS A 131 -2.41 -1.88 -15.64
C LYS A 131 -1.85 -2.53 -16.91
N LYS A 132 -1.98 -3.85 -17.04
CA LYS A 132 -1.45 -4.63 -18.17
C LYS A 132 -2.29 -4.45 -19.45
N SER A 133 -3.60 -4.28 -19.30
CA SER A 133 -4.55 -4.26 -20.43
C SER A 133 -4.42 -3.03 -21.35
N SER A 134 -4.34 -1.81 -20.82
CA SER A 134 -4.28 -0.61 -21.67
C SER A 134 -3.79 0.64 -20.94
N ARG A 135 -3.15 1.57 -21.67
CA ARG A 135 -2.83 2.92 -21.16
C ARG A 135 -4.07 3.70 -20.73
N ARG A 136 -5.24 3.43 -21.33
CA ARG A 136 -6.53 4.06 -20.97
C ARG A 136 -7.00 3.63 -19.57
N ASN A 137 -6.63 2.42 -19.12
CA ASN A 137 -7.03 1.86 -17.83
C ASN A 137 -6.14 2.29 -16.67
N ARG A 138 -5.08 3.08 -16.91
CA ARG A 138 -4.16 3.54 -15.86
C ARG A 138 -4.86 4.29 -14.74
N MET A 139 -5.86 5.11 -15.08
CA MET A 139 -6.63 5.86 -14.08
C MET A 139 -7.52 4.92 -13.26
N ALA A 140 -8.25 4.00 -13.90
CA ALA A 140 -9.02 2.98 -13.19
C ALA A 140 -8.15 2.14 -12.25
N ALA A 141 -6.95 1.73 -12.71
CA ALA A 141 -6.00 1.02 -11.87
C ALA A 141 -5.48 1.85 -10.68
N GLN A 142 -5.37 3.18 -10.81
CA GLN A 142 -5.03 4.05 -9.68
C GLN A 142 -6.17 4.12 -8.67
N LEU A 143 -7.42 4.21 -9.13
CA LEU A 143 -8.60 4.26 -8.26
C LEU A 143 -8.82 2.94 -7.51
N VAL A 144 -8.64 1.80 -8.19
CA VAL A 144 -8.71 0.46 -7.58
C VAL A 144 -7.58 0.28 -6.55
N GLY A 145 -6.36 0.72 -6.88
CA GLY A 145 -5.26 0.70 -5.92
C GLY A 145 -5.52 1.58 -4.70
N ALA A 146 -6.10 2.78 -4.90
CA ALA A 146 -6.48 3.66 -3.82
C ALA A 146 -7.57 3.05 -2.93
N LEU A 147 -8.56 2.36 -3.52
CA LEU A 147 -9.60 1.64 -2.79
C LEU A 147 -9.01 0.60 -1.82
N GLY A 148 -8.02 -0.17 -2.29
CA GLY A 148 -7.33 -1.16 -1.46
C GLY A 148 -6.43 -0.53 -0.38
N LEU A 149 -5.72 0.55 -0.69
CA LEU A 149 -4.87 1.24 0.28
C LEU A 149 -5.70 1.92 1.39
N THR A 150 -6.84 2.52 1.04
CA THR A 150 -7.71 3.18 2.02
C THR A 150 -8.44 2.20 2.93
N SER A 151 -8.54 0.92 2.56
CA SER A 151 -9.07 -0.16 3.43
C SER A 151 -8.28 -0.31 4.74
N THR A 152 -7.08 0.27 4.84
CA THR A 152 -6.37 0.42 6.12
C THR A 152 -7.17 1.19 7.17
N ALA A 153 -8.08 2.09 6.79
CA ALA A 153 -9.00 2.72 7.74
C ALA A 153 -9.93 1.71 8.42
N ALA A 154 -10.61 0.88 7.63
CA ALA A 154 -11.51 -0.14 8.16
C ALA A 154 -10.75 -1.19 8.97
N GLY A 155 -9.57 -1.60 8.51
CA GLY A 155 -8.70 -2.53 9.26
C GLY A 155 -8.20 -1.95 10.58
N ALA A 156 -7.73 -0.70 10.59
CA ALA A 156 -7.24 -0.03 11.80
C ALA A 156 -8.37 0.21 12.82
N TYR A 157 -9.56 0.59 12.34
CA TYR A 157 -10.75 0.70 13.18
C TYR A 157 -11.10 -0.65 13.81
N TYR A 158 -11.13 -1.72 13.00
CA TYR A 158 -11.49 -3.06 13.45
C TYR A 158 -10.55 -3.61 14.52
N VAL A 159 -9.23 -3.46 14.36
CA VAL A 159 -8.27 -4.05 15.32
C VAL A 159 -8.27 -3.33 16.68
N VAL A 160 -8.73 -2.07 16.73
CA VAL A 160 -8.83 -1.32 17.98
C VAL A 160 -10.19 -1.51 18.62
N LYS A 161 -11.27 -1.44 17.85
CA LYS A 161 -12.64 -1.51 18.36
C LYS A 161 -13.18 -2.93 18.52
N GLY A 162 -12.64 -3.88 17.75
CA GLY A 162 -13.04 -5.29 17.76
C GLY A 162 -14.27 -5.62 16.90
N ASN A 163 -14.91 -4.65 16.26
CA ASN A 163 -16.04 -4.85 15.36
C ASN A 163 -15.92 -4.01 14.07
N LEU A 164 -16.63 -4.44 13.03
CA LEU A 164 -16.82 -3.68 11.79
C LEU A 164 -18.27 -3.24 11.73
N ASP A 165 -18.51 -1.97 12.03
CA ASP A 165 -19.83 -1.35 12.03
C ASP A 165 -19.97 -0.33 10.88
N ALA A 166 -21.10 0.38 10.84
CA ALA A 166 -21.35 1.41 9.84
C ALA A 166 -20.31 2.55 9.89
N ALA A 167 -19.72 2.84 11.06
CA ALA A 167 -18.70 3.87 11.18
C ALA A 167 -17.41 3.44 10.47
N ALA A 168 -16.99 2.18 10.59
CA ALA A 168 -15.84 1.64 9.84
C ALA A 168 -15.99 1.83 8.32
N LEU A 169 -17.18 1.53 7.79
CA LEU A 169 -17.50 1.71 6.37
C LEU A 169 -17.53 3.19 5.95
N LEU A 170 -18.11 4.06 6.79
CA LEU A 170 -18.20 5.48 6.52
C LEU A 170 -16.80 6.14 6.49
N ILE A 171 -15.94 5.82 7.45
CA ILE A 171 -14.56 6.34 7.52
C ILE A 171 -13.76 5.85 6.32
N TRP A 172 -13.89 4.57 5.96
CA TRP A 172 -13.25 4.02 4.76
C TRP A 172 -13.73 4.73 3.48
N GLY A 173 -15.04 4.91 3.31
CA GLY A 173 -15.63 5.59 2.17
C GLY A 173 -15.17 7.05 2.04
N LEU A 174 -15.14 7.80 3.15
CA LEU A 174 -14.64 9.18 3.17
C LEU A 174 -13.16 9.26 2.82
N ASN A 175 -12.32 8.39 3.38
CA ASN A 175 -10.90 8.32 3.04
C ASN A 175 -10.68 7.95 1.57
N TRP A 176 -11.50 7.05 1.03
CA TRP A 176 -11.46 6.71 -0.39
C TRP A 176 -11.85 7.89 -1.27
N LEU A 177 -12.97 8.58 -0.99
CA LEU A 177 -13.37 9.78 -1.73
C LEU A 177 -12.29 10.87 -1.69
N PHE A 178 -11.67 11.08 -0.52
CA PHE A 178 -10.54 11.99 -0.39
C PHE A 178 -9.37 11.58 -1.30
N ALA A 179 -8.98 10.30 -1.30
CA ALA A 179 -7.92 9.80 -2.17
C ALA A 179 -8.26 9.94 -3.67
N VAL A 180 -9.50 9.64 -4.06
CA VAL A 180 -10.00 9.81 -5.43
C VAL A 180 -9.87 11.27 -5.88
N ASN A 181 -10.25 12.22 -5.02
CA ASN A 181 -10.14 13.64 -5.29
C ASN A 181 -8.67 14.06 -5.49
N GLN A 182 -7.76 13.60 -4.64
CA GLN A 182 -6.32 13.89 -4.78
C GLN A 182 -5.76 13.34 -6.10
N ILE A 183 -6.15 12.12 -6.49
CA ILE A 183 -5.72 11.51 -7.76
C ILE A 183 -6.25 12.34 -8.94
N HIS A 184 -7.53 12.72 -8.94
CA HIS A 184 -8.11 13.54 -10.01
C HIS A 184 -7.43 14.89 -10.13
N PHE A 185 -7.21 15.58 -9.00
CA PHE A 185 -6.58 16.89 -8.97
C PHE A 185 -5.17 16.88 -9.59
N VAL A 186 -4.33 15.91 -9.21
CA VAL A 186 -2.98 15.77 -9.77
C VAL A 186 -3.04 15.48 -11.28
N GLN A 187 -3.97 14.64 -11.74
CA GLN A 187 -4.12 14.33 -13.16
C GLN A 187 -4.54 15.57 -13.97
N LEU A 188 -5.49 16.37 -13.45
CA LEU A 188 -5.90 17.62 -14.08
C LEU A 188 -4.73 18.61 -14.17
N ARG A 189 -3.95 18.76 -13.09
CA ARG A 189 -2.77 19.63 -13.06
C ARG A 189 -1.70 19.20 -14.06
N ILE A 190 -1.44 17.90 -14.20
CA ILE A 190 -0.49 17.36 -15.20
C ILE A 190 -0.98 17.64 -16.63
N ARG A 191 -2.29 17.47 -16.89
CA ARG A 191 -2.87 17.76 -18.21
C ARG A 191 -2.79 19.24 -18.55
N ALA A 192 -3.14 20.12 -17.60
CA ALA A 192 -3.05 21.57 -17.76
C ALA A 192 -1.61 22.03 -18.03
N ALA A 193 -0.63 21.52 -17.26
CA ALA A 193 0.78 21.84 -17.48
C ALA A 193 1.27 21.39 -18.86
N ARG A 194 0.90 20.18 -19.31
CA ARG A 194 1.26 19.68 -20.66
C ARG A 194 0.61 20.48 -21.79
N ALA A 195 -0.59 21.00 -21.58
CA ALA A 195 -1.24 21.87 -22.55
C ALA A 195 -0.50 23.21 -22.66
N ALA A 196 -0.11 23.80 -21.53
CA ALA A 196 0.64 25.05 -21.48
C ALA A 196 2.03 24.97 -22.12
N THR A 197 2.76 23.85 -21.99
CA THR A 197 4.09 23.67 -22.62
C THR A 197 4.02 23.38 -24.13
N ARG A 198 2.85 23.06 -24.67
CA ARG A 198 2.65 22.77 -26.10
C ARG A 198 2.11 23.96 -26.91
N ALA A 199 1.61 24.99 -26.22
CA ALA A 199 1.23 26.26 -26.80
C ALA A 199 2.45 27.18 -26.88
#